data_AF-A0A098QYY0-F1
#
_entry.id   AF-A0A098QYY0-F1
#
_cell.length_a   1.000
_cell.length_b   1.000
_cell.length_c   1.000
_cell.angle_alpha   90.00
_cell.angle_beta   90.00
_cell.angle_gamma   90.00
#
_symmetry.space_group_name_H-M   'P 1'
#
loop_
_entity.id
_entity.type
_entity.pdbx_description
1 polymer ?
#
loop_
_entity_poly.entity_id
_entity_poly.type
_entity_poly.pdbx_seq_one_letter_code
_entity_poly.pdbx_strand_id
1 'polypeptide(L)'
;MLAVFDSDGCVFDTMEPKHRRTFIPQVVRHFGLEALEQELTEVWCRINLYSRSRGLNRFPGLIATLDTLRKDYGFSDLPTLPALREWLAGAPTLSNPALEQAIGNTPEVSEARQELTRVLAWSQDVNNLGKTVLADPGIFSGAEEAMNTLAHQGFTLGVVSQSPRTSVIQHWQSRGLITRYHLSDRMFGQEDGKKADCLIDLTRHPAEDRIPPLPSPGPTDRIQPALPSAQYAPPQHPPGIFFGDAPADLEAAREAGFLFFPIIPGREVQSWQSVLIWLDSWAVPGKIPGKNAETGLTRLQEEFLTSLPPLDEGGFGYNGE
;
A
#
# COMPACT_ATOMS: atom_id res chain seq x y z
N MET A 1 -2.58 17.33 15.85
CA MET A 1 -1.64 16.28 15.37
C MET A 1 -2.36 15.44 14.33
N LEU A 2 -1.65 14.92 13.32
CA LEU A 2 -2.25 14.08 12.29
C LEU A 2 -2.25 12.60 12.70
N ALA A 3 -3.31 11.88 12.32
CA ALA A 3 -3.33 10.41 12.31
C ALA A 3 -3.67 9.96 10.88
N VAL A 4 -2.67 9.43 10.20
CA VAL A 4 -2.76 9.06 8.79
C VAL A 4 -2.78 7.54 8.68
N PHE A 5 -3.61 7.01 7.78
CA PHE A 5 -3.77 5.58 7.59
C PHE A 5 -3.39 5.21 6.16
N ASP A 6 -2.61 4.13 5.99
CA ASP A 6 -2.73 3.36 4.77
C ASP A 6 -4.13 2.74 4.68
N SER A 7 -4.58 2.44 3.46
CA SER A 7 -5.90 1.87 3.22
C SER A 7 -5.89 0.35 3.19
N ASP A 8 -5.08 -0.25 2.31
CA ASP A 8 -5.23 -1.63 1.86
C ASP A 8 -4.26 -2.54 2.60
N GLY A 9 -4.76 -3.47 3.41
CA GLY A 9 -3.92 -4.27 4.31
C GLY A 9 -3.65 -3.60 5.66
N CYS A 10 -3.95 -2.30 5.79
CA CYS A 10 -3.94 -1.57 7.04
C CYS A 10 -5.33 -1.44 7.66
N VAL A 11 -6.25 -0.71 7.03
CA VAL A 11 -7.65 -0.52 7.51
C VAL A 11 -8.58 -1.57 6.92
N PHE A 12 -8.43 -1.87 5.63
CA PHE A 12 -9.29 -2.78 4.89
C PHE A 12 -8.61 -4.13 4.64
N ASP A 13 -9.39 -5.21 4.81
CA ASP A 13 -8.97 -6.57 4.47
C ASP A 13 -9.05 -6.81 2.96
N THR A 14 -8.06 -6.29 2.24
CA THR A 14 -7.96 -6.41 0.79
C THR A 14 -6.77 -7.24 0.33
N MET A 15 -5.67 -7.27 1.09
CA MET A 15 -4.42 -7.88 0.65
C MET A 15 -4.52 -9.40 0.50
N GLU A 16 -5.01 -10.11 1.51
CA GLU A 16 -5.21 -11.55 1.46
C GLU A 16 -6.20 -11.97 0.35
N PRO A 17 -7.43 -11.41 0.28
CA PRO A 17 -8.36 -11.70 -0.81
C PRO A 17 -7.79 -11.42 -2.19
N LYS A 18 -7.08 -10.29 -2.39
CA LYS A 18 -6.47 -9.94 -3.67
C LYS A 18 -5.44 -10.99 -4.09
N HIS A 19 -4.53 -11.39 -3.21
CA HIS A 19 -3.49 -12.34 -3.58
C HIS A 19 -4.04 -13.75 -3.80
N ARG A 20 -4.86 -14.25 -2.89
CA ARG A 20 -5.36 -15.63 -2.95
C ARG A 20 -6.48 -15.85 -3.95
N ARG A 21 -7.31 -14.83 -4.20
CA ARG A 21 -8.52 -14.98 -5.03
C ARG A 21 -8.40 -14.30 -6.38
N THR A 22 -7.36 -13.49 -6.62
CA THR A 22 -7.14 -12.88 -7.94
C THR A 22 -5.76 -13.22 -8.51
N PHE A 23 -4.67 -12.87 -7.83
CA PHE A 23 -3.33 -13.09 -8.38
C PHE A 23 -3.02 -14.56 -8.63
N ILE A 24 -3.04 -15.38 -7.57
CA ILE A 24 -2.63 -16.78 -7.63
C ILE A 24 -3.45 -17.60 -8.64
N PRO A 25 -4.81 -17.57 -8.63
CA PRO A 25 -5.59 -18.35 -9.59
C PRO A 25 -5.32 -17.94 -11.05
N GLN A 26 -5.04 -16.66 -11.29
CA GLN A 26 -4.70 -16.19 -12.63
C GLN A 26 -3.28 -16.59 -13.04
N VAL A 27 -2.32 -16.65 -12.11
CA VAL A 27 -0.99 -17.22 -12.44
C VAL A 27 -1.15 -18.69 -12.82
N VAL A 28 -1.86 -19.48 -12.02
CA VAL A 28 -2.12 -20.90 -12.31
C VAL A 28 -2.72 -21.08 -13.70
N ARG A 29 -3.79 -20.35 -14.02
CA ARG A 29 -4.50 -20.43 -15.30
C ARG A 29 -3.66 -19.98 -16.49
N HIS A 30 -2.97 -18.84 -16.41
CA HIS A 30 -2.27 -18.26 -17.56
C HIS A 30 -0.95 -18.98 -17.87
N PHE A 31 -0.36 -19.65 -16.88
CA PHE A 31 0.91 -20.36 -17.03
C PHE A 31 0.79 -21.89 -16.97
N GLY A 32 -0.43 -22.43 -16.80
CA GLY A 32 -0.69 -23.89 -16.80
C GLY A 32 -0.05 -24.61 -15.63
N LEU A 33 -0.19 -24.04 -14.42
CA LEU A 33 0.50 -24.50 -13.20
C LEU A 33 -0.46 -25.17 -12.20
N GLU A 34 -1.54 -25.82 -12.67
CA GLU A 34 -2.57 -26.42 -11.81
C GLU A 34 -1.99 -27.47 -10.86
N ALA A 35 -1.01 -28.27 -11.34
CA ALA A 35 -0.35 -29.28 -10.53
C ALA A 35 0.54 -28.70 -9.41
N LEU A 36 0.86 -27.40 -9.46
CA LEU A 36 1.74 -26.70 -8.53
C LEU A 36 1.00 -25.62 -7.72
N GLU A 37 -0.34 -25.59 -7.76
CA GLU A 37 -1.12 -24.53 -7.13
C GLU A 37 -0.82 -24.38 -5.64
N GLN A 38 -0.59 -25.49 -4.93
CA GLN A 38 -0.29 -25.48 -3.49
C GLN A 38 1.06 -24.80 -3.20
N GLU A 39 2.14 -25.27 -3.84
CA GLU A 39 3.49 -24.73 -3.66
C GLU A 39 3.59 -23.29 -4.18
N LEU A 40 2.93 -23.00 -5.31
CA LEU A 40 2.85 -21.67 -5.87
C LEU A 40 2.13 -20.71 -4.91
N THR A 41 1.03 -21.15 -4.29
CA THR A 41 0.32 -20.36 -3.27
C THR A 41 1.22 -20.06 -2.08
N GLU A 42 1.91 -21.07 -1.54
CA GLU A 42 2.81 -20.92 -0.40
C GLU A 42 3.92 -19.92 -0.70
N VAL A 43 4.64 -20.12 -1.82
CA VAL A 43 5.76 -19.26 -2.23
C VAL A 43 5.26 -17.85 -2.57
N TRP A 44 4.17 -17.72 -3.31
CA TRP A 44 3.60 -16.42 -3.66
C TRP A 44 3.20 -15.64 -2.42
N CYS A 45 2.50 -16.26 -1.46
CA CYS A 45 2.10 -15.62 -0.22
C CYS A 45 3.32 -15.23 0.62
N ARG A 46 4.31 -16.11 0.77
CA ARG A 46 5.54 -15.80 1.50
C ARG A 46 6.22 -14.57 0.93
N ILE A 47 6.41 -14.50 -0.38
CA ILE A 47 7.07 -13.38 -1.06
C ILE A 47 6.20 -12.11 -1.00
N ASN A 48 4.96 -12.20 -1.46
CA ASN A 48 4.18 -11.01 -1.77
C ASN A 48 3.30 -10.51 -0.61
N LEU A 49 3.06 -11.31 0.43
CA LEU A 49 2.26 -10.92 1.61
C LEU A 49 3.07 -10.87 2.90
N TYR A 50 3.94 -11.86 3.15
CA TYR A 50 4.56 -12.09 4.47
C TYR A 50 6.08 -12.03 4.44
N SER A 51 6.66 -11.14 3.64
CA SER A 51 8.10 -10.84 3.65
C SER A 51 8.32 -9.34 3.45
N ARG A 52 9.59 -8.92 3.45
CA ARG A 52 9.95 -7.51 3.22
C ARG A 52 9.58 -7.01 1.81
N SER A 53 9.29 -7.89 0.86
CA SER A 53 8.75 -7.51 -0.45
C SER A 53 7.23 -7.34 -0.46
N ARG A 54 6.56 -7.30 0.70
CA ARG A 54 5.13 -6.94 0.76
C ARG A 54 4.88 -5.60 0.07
N GLY A 55 3.89 -5.57 -0.82
CA GLY A 55 3.58 -4.39 -1.63
C GLY A 55 4.39 -4.28 -2.94
N LEU A 56 5.24 -5.26 -3.25
CA LEU A 56 5.97 -5.35 -4.51
C LEU A 56 5.02 -5.35 -5.72
N ASN A 57 5.49 -4.77 -6.83
CA ASN A 57 4.76 -4.84 -8.08
C ASN A 57 4.57 -6.29 -8.54
N ARG A 58 3.39 -6.59 -9.10
CA ARG A 58 3.00 -7.94 -9.50
C ARG A 58 3.97 -8.61 -10.49
N PHE A 59 4.56 -7.86 -11.43
CA PHE A 59 5.46 -8.43 -12.44
C PHE A 59 6.76 -8.95 -11.81
N PRO A 60 7.50 -8.15 -11.01
CA PRO A 60 8.60 -8.66 -10.21
C PRO A 60 8.17 -9.77 -9.24
N GLY A 61 6.98 -9.68 -8.62
CA GLY A 61 6.44 -10.71 -7.74
C GLY A 61 6.21 -12.07 -8.41
N LEU A 62 5.78 -12.07 -9.68
CA LEU A 62 5.66 -13.27 -10.52
C LEU A 62 7.03 -13.90 -10.78
N ILE A 63 8.01 -13.09 -11.19
CA ILE A 63 9.38 -13.56 -11.44
C ILE A 63 9.98 -14.17 -10.17
N ALA A 64 9.90 -13.46 -9.04
CA ALA A 64 10.41 -13.93 -7.76
C ALA A 64 9.80 -15.28 -7.35
N THR A 65 8.48 -15.44 -7.55
CA THR A 65 7.76 -16.67 -7.23
C THR A 65 8.24 -17.84 -8.09
N LEU A 66 8.32 -17.65 -9.42
CA LEU A 66 8.77 -18.70 -10.34
C LEU A 66 10.22 -19.10 -10.11
N ASP A 67 11.11 -18.14 -9.83
CA ASP A 67 12.51 -18.41 -9.56
C ASP A 67 12.72 -19.15 -8.24
N THR A 68 11.95 -18.79 -7.22
CA THR A 68 11.98 -19.45 -5.91
C THR A 68 11.47 -20.89 -6.01
N LEU A 69 10.37 -21.13 -6.72
CA LEU A 69 9.88 -22.49 -6.98
C LEU A 69 10.93 -23.34 -7.73
N ARG A 70 11.63 -22.75 -8.70
CA ARG A 70 12.70 -23.46 -9.43
C ARG A 70 13.89 -23.79 -8.54
N LYS A 71 14.35 -22.82 -7.75
CA LYS A 71 15.58 -22.93 -6.94
C LYS A 71 15.39 -23.76 -5.67
N ASP A 72 14.34 -23.46 -4.91
CA ASP A 72 14.19 -23.99 -3.55
C ASP A 72 13.32 -25.25 -3.51
N TYR A 73 12.43 -25.43 -4.50
CA TYR A 73 11.52 -26.57 -4.59
C TYR A 73 11.88 -27.53 -5.75
N GLY A 74 12.84 -27.19 -6.60
CA GLY A 74 13.35 -28.07 -7.65
C GLY A 74 12.45 -28.20 -8.88
N PHE A 75 11.46 -27.32 -9.07
CA PHE A 75 10.58 -27.35 -10.23
C PHE A 75 11.29 -26.77 -11.47
N SER A 76 11.87 -27.63 -12.29
CA SER A 76 12.64 -27.21 -13.48
C SER A 76 11.79 -26.79 -14.67
N ASP A 77 10.58 -27.35 -14.82
CA ASP A 77 9.66 -27.08 -15.95
C ASP A 77 8.73 -25.89 -15.67
N LEU A 78 9.34 -24.76 -15.31
CA LEU A 78 8.63 -23.50 -15.07
C LEU A 78 9.00 -22.47 -16.14
N PRO A 79 8.07 -21.57 -16.53
CA PRO A 79 8.39 -20.50 -17.46
C PRO A 79 9.53 -19.61 -16.91
N THR A 80 10.50 -19.30 -17.76
CA THR A 80 11.68 -18.47 -17.41
C THR A 80 11.44 -16.98 -17.63
N LEU A 81 10.49 -16.65 -18.51
CA LEU A 81 10.01 -15.31 -18.85
C LEU A 81 11.13 -14.30 -19.24
N PRO A 82 12.02 -14.64 -20.20
CA PRO A 82 13.12 -13.76 -20.61
C PRO A 82 12.67 -12.39 -21.14
N ALA A 83 11.58 -12.31 -21.90
CA ALA A 83 11.12 -11.03 -22.44
C ALA A 83 10.56 -10.13 -21.33
N LEU A 84 9.86 -10.71 -20.35
CA LEU A 84 9.43 -9.97 -19.17
C LEU A 84 10.62 -9.43 -18.37
N ARG A 85 11.68 -10.23 -18.19
CA ARG A 85 12.90 -9.79 -17.49
C ARG A 85 13.60 -8.65 -18.19
N GLU A 86 13.75 -8.74 -19.51
CA GLU A 86 14.34 -7.67 -20.31
C GLU A 86 13.53 -6.38 -20.18
N TRP A 87 12.19 -6.48 -20.24
CA TRP A 87 11.31 -5.33 -20.01
C TRP A 87 11.47 -4.76 -18.59
N LEU A 88 11.49 -5.61 -17.55
CA LEU A 88 11.66 -5.16 -16.15
C LEU A 88 12.98 -4.40 -15.93
N ALA A 89 14.04 -4.74 -16.66
CA ALA A 89 15.35 -4.09 -16.54
C ALA A 89 15.39 -2.67 -17.13
N GLY A 90 14.51 -2.35 -18.08
CA GLY A 90 14.52 -1.07 -18.81
C GLY A 90 13.22 -0.27 -18.76
N ALA A 91 12.16 -0.81 -18.16
CA ALA A 91 10.85 -0.17 -18.15
C ALA A 91 10.84 1.08 -17.25
N PRO A 92 10.33 2.23 -17.74
CA PRO A 92 10.24 3.44 -16.93
C PRO A 92 9.17 3.34 -15.84
N THR A 93 8.12 2.54 -16.07
CA THR A 93 7.09 2.24 -15.07
C THR A 93 6.60 0.81 -15.24
N LEU A 94 6.26 0.15 -14.12
CA LEU A 94 5.78 -1.23 -14.12
C LEU A 94 4.25 -1.28 -14.16
N SER A 95 3.67 -0.98 -15.32
CA SER A 95 2.22 -0.86 -15.51
C SER A 95 1.71 -1.60 -16.75
N ASN A 96 0.41 -1.91 -16.80
CA ASN A 96 -0.20 -2.52 -18.00
C ASN A 96 -0.05 -1.63 -19.25
N PRO A 97 -0.27 -0.29 -19.20
CA PRO A 97 -0.02 0.56 -20.36
C PRO A 97 1.43 0.54 -20.85
N ALA A 98 2.40 0.53 -19.94
CA ALA A 98 3.82 0.44 -20.31
C ALA A 98 4.16 -0.92 -20.94
N LEU A 99 3.53 -2.01 -20.46
CA LEU A 99 3.67 -3.34 -21.04
C LEU A 99 2.99 -3.43 -22.42
N GLU A 100 1.81 -2.84 -22.61
CA GLU A 100 1.12 -2.71 -23.89
C GLU A 100 1.98 -1.98 -24.94
N GLN A 101 2.63 -0.88 -24.54
CA GLN A 101 3.56 -0.16 -25.40
C GLN A 101 4.78 -1.01 -25.78
N ALA A 102 5.35 -1.75 -24.83
CA ALA A 102 6.46 -2.66 -25.09
C ALA A 102 6.08 -3.78 -26.07
N ILE A 103 4.87 -4.36 -25.92
CA ILE A 103 4.30 -5.32 -26.87
C ILE A 103 4.20 -4.69 -28.25
N GLY A 104 3.69 -3.47 -28.37
CA GLY A 104 3.56 -2.72 -29.63
C GLY A 104 4.88 -2.56 -30.38
N ASN A 105 5.98 -2.36 -29.65
CA ASN A 105 7.34 -2.21 -30.19
C ASN A 105 8.04 -3.55 -30.50
N THR A 106 7.46 -4.68 -30.08
CA THR A 106 8.02 -6.02 -30.30
C THR A 106 7.50 -6.61 -31.61
N PRO A 107 8.33 -7.28 -32.44
CA PRO A 107 7.88 -7.86 -33.72
C PRO A 107 6.62 -8.73 -33.57
N GLU A 108 5.66 -8.55 -34.47
CA GLU A 108 4.31 -9.14 -34.41
C GLU A 108 4.32 -10.67 -34.27
N VAL A 109 5.26 -11.33 -34.97
CA VAL A 109 5.47 -12.77 -34.89
C VAL A 109 6.80 -13.04 -34.18
N SER A 110 6.78 -13.08 -32.85
CA SER A 110 7.94 -13.44 -32.03
C SER A 110 7.52 -14.11 -30.72
N GLU A 111 8.37 -14.99 -30.19
CA GLU A 111 8.15 -15.62 -28.88
C GLU A 111 8.07 -14.57 -27.76
N ALA A 112 8.91 -13.52 -27.84
CA ALA A 112 8.88 -12.40 -26.90
C ALA A 112 7.51 -11.70 -26.87
N ARG A 113 6.92 -11.41 -28.04
CA ARG A 113 5.59 -10.79 -28.09
C ARG A 113 4.52 -11.71 -27.52
N GLN A 114 4.58 -13.01 -27.81
CA GLN A 114 3.63 -13.99 -27.26
C GLN A 114 3.72 -14.08 -25.74
N GLU A 115 4.95 -14.09 -25.19
CA GLU A 115 5.20 -14.08 -23.76
C GLU A 115 4.65 -12.83 -23.08
N LEU A 116 5.02 -11.64 -23.56
CA LEU A 116 4.57 -10.37 -22.99
C LEU A 116 3.03 -10.22 -23.09
N THR A 117 2.44 -10.67 -24.20
CA THR A 117 0.97 -10.67 -24.38
C THR A 117 0.29 -11.56 -23.34
N ARG A 118 0.86 -12.74 -23.03
CA ARG A 118 0.34 -13.64 -21.99
C ARG A 118 0.43 -12.99 -20.60
N VAL A 119 1.56 -12.35 -20.28
CA VAL A 119 1.76 -11.63 -19.02
C VAL A 119 0.78 -10.46 -18.89
N LEU A 120 0.54 -9.71 -19.98
CA LEU A 120 -0.45 -8.64 -20.00
C LEU A 120 -1.86 -9.19 -19.76
N ALA A 121 -2.24 -10.27 -20.46
CA ALA A 121 -3.54 -10.91 -20.30
C ALA A 121 -3.76 -11.37 -18.85
N TRP A 122 -2.75 -11.99 -18.23
CA TRP A 122 -2.75 -12.33 -16.81
C TRP A 122 -3.02 -11.10 -15.93
N SER A 123 -2.26 -10.02 -16.14
CA SER A 123 -2.41 -8.81 -15.32
C SER A 123 -3.77 -8.12 -15.50
N GLN A 124 -4.32 -8.12 -16.72
CA GLN A 124 -5.64 -7.58 -17.00
C GLN A 124 -6.74 -8.43 -16.35
N ASP A 125 -6.64 -9.77 -16.41
CA ASP A 125 -7.59 -10.68 -15.76
C ASP A 125 -7.56 -10.53 -14.22
N VAL A 126 -6.38 -10.33 -13.62
CA VAL A 126 -6.25 -9.98 -12.20
C VAL A 126 -7.02 -8.71 -11.86
N ASN A 127 -6.89 -7.66 -12.67
CA ASN A 127 -7.62 -6.41 -12.44
C ASN A 127 -9.13 -6.59 -12.59
N ASN A 128 -9.56 -7.34 -13.61
CA ASN A 128 -10.97 -7.62 -13.84
C ASN A 128 -11.61 -8.39 -12.69
N LEU A 129 -10.94 -9.44 -12.20
CA LEU A 129 -11.42 -10.21 -11.06
C LEU A 129 -11.37 -9.40 -9.76
N GLY A 130 -10.36 -8.54 -9.60
CA GLY A 130 -10.23 -7.61 -8.47
C GLY A 130 -11.43 -6.69 -8.30
N LYS A 131 -12.04 -6.20 -9.39
CA LYS A 131 -13.26 -5.36 -9.33
C LYS A 131 -14.42 -6.02 -8.60
N THR A 132 -14.52 -7.34 -8.65
CA THR A 132 -15.58 -8.10 -7.97
C THR A 132 -15.13 -8.60 -6.60
N VAL A 133 -13.92 -9.17 -6.52
CA VAL A 133 -13.38 -9.74 -5.28
C VAL A 133 -13.19 -8.68 -4.19
N LEU A 134 -12.83 -7.46 -4.59
CA LEU A 134 -12.53 -6.35 -3.69
C LEU A 134 -13.60 -5.25 -3.75
N ALA A 135 -14.81 -5.55 -4.25
CA ALA A 135 -15.86 -4.53 -4.42
C ALA A 135 -16.32 -3.91 -3.08
N ASP A 136 -16.34 -4.72 -2.02
CA ASP A 136 -16.79 -4.31 -0.68
C ASP A 136 -15.91 -4.99 0.40
N PRO A 137 -14.67 -4.53 0.62
CA PRO A 137 -13.79 -5.16 1.59
C PRO A 137 -14.25 -4.91 3.04
N GLY A 138 -13.96 -5.87 3.91
CA GLY A 138 -14.17 -5.71 5.35
C GLY A 138 -13.20 -4.69 5.94
N ILE A 139 -13.60 -4.05 7.04
CA ILE A 139 -12.69 -3.29 7.90
C ILE A 139 -12.15 -4.24 8.96
N PHE A 140 -10.84 -4.21 9.23
CA PHE A 140 -10.27 -5.01 10.31
C PHE A 140 -10.87 -4.61 11.66
N SER A 141 -11.21 -5.61 12.48
CA SER A 141 -11.76 -5.38 13.81
C SER A 141 -10.83 -4.50 14.65
N GLY A 142 -11.39 -3.46 15.28
CA GLY A 142 -10.66 -2.45 16.05
C GLY A 142 -10.21 -1.22 15.26
N ALA A 143 -10.14 -1.27 13.93
CA ALA A 143 -9.68 -0.13 13.12
C ALA A 143 -10.64 1.07 13.21
N GLU A 144 -11.95 0.84 13.07
CA GLU A 144 -12.94 1.91 13.18
C GLU A 144 -13.02 2.48 14.60
N GLU A 145 -12.88 1.63 15.62
CA GLU A 145 -12.83 2.06 17.02
C GLU A 145 -11.60 2.94 17.31
N ALA A 146 -10.43 2.57 16.77
CA ALA A 146 -9.22 3.37 16.89
C ALA A 146 -9.36 4.72 16.19
N MET A 147 -9.92 4.76 14.97
CA MET A 147 -10.21 6.01 14.26
C MET A 147 -11.18 6.91 15.04
N ASN A 148 -12.25 6.35 15.60
CA ASN A 148 -13.19 7.10 16.45
C ASN A 148 -12.49 7.67 17.70
N THR A 149 -11.64 6.87 18.34
CA THR A 149 -10.89 7.29 19.54
C THR A 149 -9.92 8.43 19.21
N LEU A 150 -9.16 8.30 18.12
CA LEU A 150 -8.24 9.35 17.63
C LEU A 150 -9.00 10.65 17.31
N ALA A 151 -10.12 10.56 16.60
CA ALA A 151 -10.95 11.72 16.28
C ALA A 151 -11.48 12.41 17.55
N HIS A 152 -11.97 11.64 18.54
CA HIS A 152 -12.42 12.19 19.83
C HIS A 152 -11.28 12.83 20.65
N GLN A 153 -10.06 12.34 20.50
CA GLN A 153 -8.86 12.93 21.12
C GLN A 153 -8.35 14.17 20.37
N GLY A 154 -9.03 14.61 19.30
CA GLY A 154 -8.70 15.82 18.55
C GLY A 154 -7.63 15.63 17.47
N PHE A 155 -7.38 14.39 17.03
CA PHE A 155 -6.55 14.16 15.86
C PHE A 155 -7.28 14.51 14.58
N THR A 156 -6.52 15.06 13.64
CA THR A 156 -6.96 15.24 12.27
C THR A 156 -6.63 13.97 11.48
N LEU A 157 -7.64 13.31 10.92
CA LEU A 157 -7.43 12.06 10.18
C LEU A 157 -7.06 12.33 8.71
N GLY A 158 -6.28 11.42 8.12
CA GLY A 158 -5.92 11.42 6.69
C GLY A 158 -5.68 10.00 6.17
N VAL A 159 -5.65 9.83 4.85
CA VAL A 159 -5.43 8.55 4.18
C VAL A 159 -4.37 8.69 3.10
N VAL A 160 -3.36 7.82 3.11
CA VAL A 160 -2.29 7.78 2.10
C VAL A 160 -2.07 6.34 1.66
N SER A 161 -2.48 6.01 0.43
CA SER A 161 -2.40 4.66 -0.13
C SER A 161 -1.73 4.64 -1.49
N GLN A 162 -1.08 3.53 -1.82
CA GLN A 162 -0.53 3.29 -3.17
C GLN A 162 -1.52 2.59 -4.11
N SER A 163 -2.78 2.43 -3.69
CA SER A 163 -3.86 1.97 -4.57
C SER A 163 -4.44 3.13 -5.39
N PRO A 164 -5.10 2.85 -6.54
CA PRO A 164 -5.75 3.88 -7.33
C PRO A 164 -6.72 4.70 -6.47
N ARG A 165 -6.64 6.03 -6.56
CA ARG A 165 -7.42 6.95 -5.72
C ARG A 165 -8.92 6.66 -5.75
N THR A 166 -9.43 6.26 -6.91
CA THR A 166 -10.85 5.89 -7.10
C THR A 166 -11.27 4.70 -6.24
N SER A 167 -10.41 3.68 -6.11
CA SER A 167 -10.69 2.49 -5.28
C SER A 167 -10.67 2.84 -3.80
N VAL A 168 -9.68 3.65 -3.37
CA VAL A 168 -9.59 4.15 -1.99
C VAL A 168 -10.85 4.94 -1.63
N ILE A 169 -11.25 5.92 -2.45
CA ILE A 169 -12.47 6.70 -2.22
C ILE A 169 -13.70 5.79 -2.15
N GLN A 170 -13.83 4.83 -3.07
CA GLN A 170 -14.96 3.90 -3.07
C GLN A 170 -15.06 3.10 -1.77
N HIS A 171 -13.97 2.46 -1.32
CA HIS A 171 -13.96 1.64 -0.11
C HIS A 171 -14.32 2.47 1.12
N TRP A 172 -13.67 3.62 1.31
CA TRP A 172 -13.92 4.50 2.45
C TRP A 172 -15.32 5.12 2.43
N GLN A 173 -15.83 5.51 1.26
CA GLN A 173 -17.17 6.08 1.11
C GLN A 173 -18.26 5.04 1.36
N SER A 174 -18.07 3.79 0.92
CA SER A 174 -19.06 2.71 1.10
C SER A 174 -19.38 2.43 2.57
N ARG A 175 -18.46 2.78 3.47
CA ARG A 175 -18.58 2.66 4.93
C ARG A 175 -18.92 4.01 5.61
N GLY A 176 -19.14 5.07 4.84
CA GLY A 176 -19.45 6.41 5.33
C GLY A 176 -18.29 7.13 6.03
N LEU A 177 -17.07 6.60 5.94
CA LEU A 177 -15.91 7.10 6.70
C LEU A 177 -15.44 8.47 6.21
N ILE A 178 -15.54 8.74 4.90
CA ILE A 178 -15.14 10.04 4.32
C ILE A 178 -15.95 11.16 4.94
N THR A 179 -17.28 11.00 4.99
CA THR A 179 -18.18 11.99 5.59
C THR A 179 -18.00 12.05 7.11
N ARG A 180 -17.88 10.89 7.78
CA ARG A 180 -17.75 10.81 9.23
C ARG A 180 -16.49 11.50 9.76
N TYR A 181 -15.38 11.42 9.03
CA TYR A 181 -14.08 11.96 9.46
C TYR A 181 -13.57 13.14 8.62
N HIS A 182 -14.42 13.72 7.78
CA HIS A 182 -14.09 14.88 6.93
C HIS A 182 -12.80 14.67 6.10
N LEU A 183 -12.70 13.53 5.41
CA LEU A 183 -11.49 13.12 4.69
C LEU A 183 -11.37 13.66 3.26
N SER A 184 -12.39 14.35 2.72
CA SER A 184 -12.50 14.65 1.28
C SER A 184 -11.27 15.34 0.65
N ASP A 185 -10.53 16.13 1.41
CA ASP A 185 -9.31 16.84 1.00
C ASP A 185 -8.02 16.25 1.61
N ARG A 186 -8.08 15.07 2.21
CA ARG A 186 -6.98 14.40 2.93
C ARG A 186 -6.81 12.93 2.57
N MET A 187 -7.27 12.55 1.40
CA MET A 187 -7.06 11.21 0.84
C MET A 187 -6.09 11.32 -0.33
N PHE A 188 -5.10 10.44 -0.38
CA PHE A 188 -4.10 10.33 -1.44
C PHE A 188 -4.05 8.88 -1.93
N GLY A 189 -4.00 8.71 -3.24
CA GLY A 189 -3.85 7.45 -3.96
C GLY A 189 -2.55 7.40 -4.76
N GLN A 190 -2.40 6.34 -5.56
CA GLN A 190 -1.22 6.08 -6.39
C GLN A 190 -0.84 7.26 -7.30
N GLU A 191 -1.84 7.97 -7.83
CA GLU A 191 -1.67 9.05 -8.79
C GLU A 191 -1.11 10.35 -8.16
N ASP A 192 -1.14 10.46 -6.83
CA ASP A 192 -0.76 11.68 -6.11
C ASP A 192 0.75 11.75 -5.78
N GLY A 193 1.53 10.72 -6.12
CA GLY A 193 2.99 10.71 -5.99
C GLY A 193 3.51 9.69 -4.98
N LYS A 194 4.70 9.93 -4.43
CA LYS A 194 5.28 9.07 -3.40
C LYS A 194 4.55 9.26 -2.07
N LYS A 195 4.46 8.19 -1.27
CA LYS A 195 3.81 8.23 0.05
C LYS A 195 4.40 9.30 0.97
N ALA A 196 5.72 9.46 0.99
CA ALA A 196 6.39 10.48 1.80
C ALA A 196 5.96 11.90 1.43
N ASP A 197 5.90 12.20 0.13
CA ASP A 197 5.44 13.51 -0.37
C ASP A 197 3.98 13.78 0.05
N CYS A 198 3.09 12.78 -0.09
CA CYS A 198 1.70 12.89 0.33
C CYS A 198 1.56 13.13 1.85
N LEU A 199 2.38 12.46 2.66
CA LEU A 199 2.43 12.68 4.11
C LEU A 199 2.89 14.11 4.44
N ILE A 200 3.92 14.60 3.76
CA ILE A 200 4.42 15.96 3.92
C ILE A 200 3.35 16.98 3.52
N ASP A 201 2.62 16.75 2.42
CA ASP A 201 1.55 17.63 1.96
C ASP A 201 0.40 17.73 2.97
N LEU A 202 0.05 16.63 3.66
CA LEU A 202 -0.92 16.66 4.75
C LEU A 202 -0.51 17.60 5.89
N THR A 203 0.79 17.79 6.14
CA THR A 203 1.28 18.70 7.19
C THR A 203 1.09 20.18 6.83
N ARG A 204 0.98 20.50 5.54
CA ARG A 204 0.86 21.87 5.02
C ARG A 204 -0.57 22.41 5.10
N HIS A 205 -1.55 21.55 5.37
CA HIS A 205 -2.97 21.90 5.48
C HIS A 205 -3.54 21.60 6.87
N PRO A 206 -3.13 22.34 7.93
CA PRO A 206 -3.72 22.19 9.25
C PRO A 206 -5.22 22.54 9.23
N ALA A 207 -5.99 21.91 10.11
CA ALA A 207 -7.45 21.89 10.14
C ALA A 207 -8.14 23.23 10.53
N GLU A 208 -7.47 24.38 10.39
CA GLU A 208 -7.93 25.63 11.02
C GLU A 208 -8.86 26.53 10.17
N ASP A 209 -9.21 26.22 8.91
CA ASP A 209 -9.95 27.18 8.06
C ASP A 209 -11.33 26.74 7.53
N ARG A 210 -12.07 25.86 8.21
CA ARG A 210 -13.40 25.43 7.69
C ARG A 210 -14.53 25.26 8.72
N ILE A 211 -14.81 26.31 9.50
CA ILE A 211 -16.21 26.64 9.82
C ILE A 211 -16.64 27.66 8.76
N PRO A 212 -17.35 27.28 7.68
CA PRO A 212 -17.84 28.28 6.73
C PRO A 212 -18.89 29.16 7.43
N PRO A 213 -18.77 30.51 7.37
CA PRO A 213 -19.92 31.35 7.68
C PRO A 213 -21.04 31.03 6.67
N LEU A 214 -22.29 31.11 7.13
CA LEU A 214 -23.51 30.90 6.33
C LEU A 214 -23.41 31.56 4.94
N PRO A 215 -23.92 30.93 3.87
CA PRO A 215 -23.67 31.38 2.51
C PRO A 215 -24.41 32.70 2.24
N SER A 216 -23.68 33.67 1.69
CA SER A 216 -24.24 34.71 0.84
C SER A 216 -23.82 34.44 -0.61
N PRO A 217 -24.68 34.70 -1.62
CA PRO A 217 -24.46 34.23 -2.97
C PRO A 217 -23.53 35.17 -3.75
N GLY A 218 -22.64 34.61 -4.57
CA GLY A 218 -21.93 35.36 -5.60
C GLY A 218 -20.70 34.63 -6.15
N PRO A 219 -20.56 34.44 -7.47
CA PRO A 219 -19.58 33.55 -8.07
C PRO A 219 -18.26 34.28 -8.38
N THR A 220 -17.15 33.54 -8.43
CA THR A 220 -16.18 33.61 -9.54
C THR A 220 -15.09 32.55 -9.41
N ASP A 221 -14.92 31.79 -10.50
CA ASP A 221 -13.79 30.90 -10.76
C ASP A 221 -12.46 31.67 -10.76
N ARG A 222 -11.46 31.16 -10.03
CA ARG A 222 -10.04 31.32 -10.37
C ARG A 222 -9.27 30.06 -10.03
N ILE A 223 -8.74 29.43 -11.08
CA ILE A 223 -7.69 28.40 -11.00
C ILE A 223 -6.42 29.07 -10.45
N GLN A 224 -5.87 28.56 -9.35
CA GLN A 224 -4.55 28.96 -8.85
C GLN A 224 -3.45 28.05 -9.43
N PRO A 225 -2.28 28.59 -9.82
CA PRO A 225 -1.16 27.79 -10.32
C PRO A 225 -0.39 27.12 -9.18
N ALA A 226 0.22 25.97 -9.47
CA ALA A 226 1.09 25.24 -8.55
C ALA A 226 2.31 26.09 -8.14
N LEU A 227 2.60 26.14 -6.83
CA LEU A 227 3.75 26.82 -6.25
C LEU A 227 4.96 25.87 -6.15
N PRO A 228 6.20 26.39 -6.25
CA PRO A 228 7.41 25.56 -6.28
C PRO A 228 7.74 24.94 -4.92
N SER A 229 8.33 23.75 -4.97
CA SER A 229 8.78 22.91 -3.86
C SER A 229 9.70 23.66 -2.88
N ALA A 230 9.14 24.09 -1.75
CA ALA A 230 9.91 24.65 -0.64
C ALA A 230 10.61 23.51 0.14
N GLN A 231 11.91 23.68 0.43
CA GLN A 231 12.70 22.78 1.27
C GLN A 231 12.03 22.60 2.65
N TYR A 232 11.56 21.40 2.94
CA TYR A 232 10.95 21.03 4.21
C TYR A 232 12.04 20.87 5.28
N ALA A 233 12.04 21.72 6.31
CA ALA A 233 12.81 21.49 7.52
C ALA A 233 11.96 20.62 8.47
N PRO A 234 12.48 19.49 8.98
CA PRO A 234 11.68 18.61 9.84
C PRO A 234 11.28 19.33 11.14
N PRO A 235 10.01 19.24 11.56
CA PRO A 235 9.50 19.91 12.75
C PRO A 235 10.16 19.38 14.03
N GLN A 236 10.25 20.23 15.07
CA GLN A 236 10.87 19.88 16.37
C GLN A 236 10.07 18.82 17.17
N HIS A 237 8.84 18.52 16.73
CA HIS A 237 7.98 17.44 17.21
C HIS A 237 7.35 16.74 16.00
N PRO A 238 7.12 15.41 16.05
CA PRO A 238 6.56 14.69 14.90
C PRO A 238 5.18 15.29 14.51
N PRO A 239 4.91 15.49 13.21
CA PRO A 239 3.67 16.12 12.72
C PRO A 239 2.44 15.23 12.93
N GLY A 240 2.65 13.92 13.07
CA GLY A 240 1.60 12.94 13.23
C GLY A 240 2.12 11.52 13.39
N ILE A 241 1.18 10.59 13.37
CA ILE A 241 1.40 9.15 13.33
C ILE A 241 0.85 8.59 12.01
N PHE A 242 1.60 7.68 11.40
CA PHE A 242 1.20 6.92 10.22
C PHE A 242 1.01 5.45 10.60
N PHE A 243 -0.17 4.90 10.29
CA PHE A 243 -0.49 3.49 10.45
C PHE A 243 -0.38 2.80 9.09
N GLY A 244 0.47 1.78 8.99
CA GLY A 244 0.71 1.07 7.73
C GLY A 244 1.20 -0.36 7.95
N ASP A 245 1.15 -1.18 6.91
CA ASP A 245 1.37 -2.61 6.97
C ASP A 245 2.55 -3.09 6.11
N ALA A 246 3.15 -2.20 5.31
CA ALA A 246 4.29 -2.51 4.47
C ALA A 246 5.58 -1.80 4.92
N PRO A 247 6.77 -2.38 4.63
CA PRO A 247 8.05 -1.70 4.88
C PRO A 247 8.17 -0.32 4.19
N ALA A 248 7.54 -0.16 3.01
CA ALA A 248 7.50 1.11 2.31
C ALA A 248 6.74 2.20 3.08
N ASP A 249 5.75 1.83 3.90
CA ASP A 249 5.03 2.78 4.76
C ASP A 249 5.89 3.29 5.90
N LEU A 250 6.68 2.38 6.51
CA LEU A 250 7.65 2.72 7.54
C LEU A 250 8.71 3.68 7.01
N GLU A 251 9.22 3.44 5.80
CA GLU A 251 10.20 4.32 5.17
C GLU A 251 9.60 5.69 4.85
N ALA A 252 8.38 5.72 4.27
CA ALA A 252 7.67 6.97 4.00
C ALA A 252 7.39 7.78 5.28
N ALA A 253 7.04 7.12 6.38
CA ALA A 253 6.87 7.78 7.68
C ALA A 253 8.19 8.41 8.16
N ARG A 254 9.32 7.68 8.06
CA ARG A 254 10.63 8.17 8.46
C ARG A 254 11.06 9.39 7.64
N GLU A 255 10.90 9.32 6.33
CA GLU A 255 11.22 10.42 5.40
C GLU A 255 10.37 11.66 5.70
N ALA A 256 9.08 11.48 5.97
CA ALA A 256 8.17 12.57 6.32
C ALA A 256 8.25 13.02 7.79
N GLY A 257 9.06 12.36 8.63
CA GLY A 257 9.20 12.66 10.06
C GLY A 257 8.01 12.24 10.94
N PHE A 258 7.12 11.39 10.46
CA PHE A 258 5.98 10.84 11.21
C PHE A 258 6.42 9.73 12.17
N LEU A 259 5.69 9.60 13.29
CA LEU A 259 5.70 8.34 14.05
C LEU A 259 5.09 7.23 13.19
N PHE A 260 5.55 6.00 13.33
CA PHE A 260 4.99 4.87 12.59
C PHE A 260 4.49 3.79 13.54
N PHE A 261 3.26 3.34 13.31
CA PHE A 261 2.65 2.21 14.00
C PHE A 261 2.35 1.09 13.00
N PRO A 262 3.02 -0.07 13.11
CA PRO A 262 2.82 -1.16 12.18
C PRO A 262 1.50 -1.91 12.42
N ILE A 263 0.76 -2.14 11.35
CA ILE A 263 -0.27 -3.17 11.27
C ILE A 263 0.39 -4.42 10.71
N ILE A 264 0.55 -5.44 11.55
CA ILE A 264 1.39 -6.59 11.20
C ILE A 264 0.60 -7.58 10.33
N PRO A 265 1.08 -7.94 9.13
CA PRO A 265 0.42 -8.89 8.25
C PRO A 265 0.15 -10.24 8.93
N GLY A 266 -1.06 -10.77 8.77
CA GLY A 266 -1.54 -11.98 9.44
C GLY A 266 -1.82 -11.80 10.94
N ARG A 267 -1.64 -10.59 11.47
CA ARG A 267 -1.91 -10.20 12.86
C ARG A 267 -2.65 -8.86 12.95
N GLU A 268 -3.39 -8.50 11.91
CA GLU A 268 -3.99 -7.18 11.74
C GLU A 268 -4.95 -6.83 12.88
N VAL A 269 -5.81 -7.79 13.27
CA VAL A 269 -6.74 -7.63 14.41
C VAL A 269 -5.99 -7.41 15.72
N GLN A 270 -4.87 -8.13 15.96
CA GLN A 270 -4.08 -7.92 17.18
C GLN A 270 -3.31 -6.60 17.14
N SER A 271 -2.86 -6.16 15.97
CA SER A 271 -2.25 -4.83 15.79
C SER A 271 -3.24 -3.72 16.11
N TRP A 272 -4.49 -3.79 15.63
CA TRP A 272 -5.52 -2.81 15.97
C TRP A 272 -5.90 -2.81 17.45
N GLN A 273 -5.94 -3.98 18.10
CA GLN A 273 -6.06 -4.05 19.57
C GLN A 273 -4.88 -3.36 20.27
N SER A 274 -3.66 -3.54 19.74
CA SER A 274 -2.47 -2.88 20.27
C SER A 274 -2.53 -1.36 20.09
N VAL A 275 -3.13 -0.86 19.00
CA VAL A 275 -3.41 0.57 18.80
C VAL A 275 -4.34 1.08 19.89
N LEU A 276 -5.45 0.40 20.18
CA LEU A 276 -6.40 0.81 21.22
C LEU A 276 -5.73 0.87 22.61
N ILE A 277 -4.97 -0.16 22.98
CA ILE A 277 -4.21 -0.18 24.24
C ILE A 277 -3.19 0.97 24.29
N TRP A 278 -2.54 1.25 23.17
CA TRP A 278 -1.59 2.35 23.05
C TRP A 278 -2.29 3.71 23.20
N LEU A 279 -3.46 3.91 22.58
CA LEU A 279 -4.28 5.13 22.73
C LEU A 279 -4.79 5.33 24.16
N ASP A 280 -5.16 4.26 24.87
CA ASP A 280 -5.59 4.35 26.27
C ASP A 280 -4.46 4.84 27.19
N SER A 281 -3.21 4.50 26.86
CA SER A 281 -2.05 5.01 27.60
C SER A 281 -1.86 6.53 27.45
N TRP A 282 -2.58 7.16 26.50
CA TRP A 282 -2.55 8.60 26.23
C TRP A 282 -3.66 9.38 26.92
N ALA A 283 -4.63 8.71 27.54
CA ALA A 283 -5.83 9.34 28.14
C ALA A 283 -5.54 10.24 29.37
N VAL A 284 -4.28 10.57 29.66
CA VAL A 284 -3.88 11.55 30.68
C VAL A 284 -3.77 12.94 30.03
N PRO A 285 -4.68 13.89 30.32
CA PRO A 285 -4.72 15.19 29.65
C PRO A 285 -3.42 15.98 29.85
N GLY A 286 -2.88 16.53 28.75
CA GLY A 286 -1.72 17.45 28.76
C GLY A 286 -0.33 16.80 28.64
N LYS A 287 -0.24 15.47 28.46
CA LYS A 287 1.02 14.81 28.12
C LYS A 287 1.15 14.62 26.61
N ILE A 288 2.07 15.36 26.00
CA ILE A 288 2.72 15.01 24.73
C ILE A 288 3.33 13.60 24.90
N PRO A 289 3.37 12.73 23.86
CA PRO A 289 4.08 11.46 23.94
C PRO A 289 5.45 11.64 24.61
N GLY A 290 5.63 11.04 25.79
CA GLY A 290 6.93 11.00 26.44
C GLY A 290 7.83 9.97 25.76
N LYS A 291 9.13 9.99 26.06
CA LYS A 291 10.12 9.00 25.57
C LYS A 291 9.65 7.53 25.63
N ASN A 292 8.79 7.18 26.59
CA ASN A 292 8.27 5.81 26.76
C ASN A 292 7.30 5.38 25.64
N ALA A 293 6.49 6.30 25.11
CA ALA A 293 5.58 6.00 24.00
C ALA A 293 6.36 5.79 22.70
N GLU A 294 7.39 6.60 22.46
CA GLU A 294 8.32 6.44 21.33
C GLU A 294 9.11 5.12 21.43
N THR A 295 9.60 4.78 22.63
CA THR A 295 10.31 3.50 22.87
C THR A 295 9.41 2.29 22.60
N GLY A 296 8.12 2.36 22.94
CA GLY A 296 7.14 1.32 22.63
C GLY A 296 6.95 1.13 21.12
N LEU A 297 6.88 2.23 20.35
CA LEU A 297 6.77 2.18 18.90
C LEU A 297 8.03 1.59 18.25
N THR A 298 9.23 1.92 18.73
CA THR A 298 10.48 1.32 18.22
C THR A 298 10.45 -0.21 18.35
N ARG A 299 10.04 -0.73 19.51
CA ARG A 299 9.92 -2.19 19.70
C ARG A 299 8.90 -2.83 18.76
N LEU A 300 7.75 -2.18 18.55
CA LEU A 300 6.74 -2.67 17.60
C LEU A 300 7.27 -2.67 16.16
N GLN A 301 8.04 -1.66 15.77
CA GLN A 301 8.68 -1.60 14.45
C GLN A 301 9.71 -2.72 14.25
N GLU A 302 10.51 -3.03 15.29
CA GLU A 302 11.44 -4.17 15.27
C GLU A 302 10.70 -5.50 15.15
N GLU A 303 9.61 -5.68 15.90
CA GLU A 303 8.76 -6.88 15.80
C GLU A 303 8.16 -7.01 14.39
N PHE A 304 7.66 -5.92 13.83
CA PHE A 304 7.13 -5.87 12.47
C PHE A 304 8.17 -6.30 11.43
N LEU A 305 9.37 -5.72 11.46
CA LEU A 305 10.45 -6.07 10.54
C LEU A 305 11.03 -7.47 10.75
N THR A 306 10.85 -8.04 11.95
CA THR A 306 11.23 -9.43 12.27
C THR A 306 10.15 -10.40 11.78
N SER A 307 8.88 -10.01 11.84
CA SER A 307 7.76 -10.81 11.31
C SER A 307 7.73 -10.90 9.78
N LEU A 308 8.43 -9.98 9.10
CA LEU A 308 8.63 -9.97 7.67
C LEU A 308 10.07 -10.39 7.35
N PRO A 309 10.34 -11.69 7.09
CA PRO A 309 11.67 -12.14 6.68
C PRO A 309 12.12 -11.42 5.39
N PRO A 310 13.42 -11.13 5.23
CA PRO A 310 13.95 -10.68 3.95
C PRO A 310 13.79 -11.78 2.90
N LEU A 311 13.73 -11.40 1.62
CA LEU A 311 13.96 -12.36 0.54
C LEU A 311 15.44 -12.73 0.54
N ASP A 312 15.78 -14.01 0.34
CA ASP A 312 17.17 -14.42 0.22
C ASP A 312 17.83 -13.66 -0.93
N GLU A 313 18.91 -12.93 -0.64
CA GLU A 313 19.58 -11.99 -1.57
C GLU A 313 20.15 -12.64 -2.85
N GLY A 314 20.15 -13.97 -2.94
CA GLY A 314 20.79 -14.74 -4.00
C GLY A 314 19.96 -14.96 -5.28
N GLY A 315 19.04 -14.06 -5.65
CA GLY A 315 18.25 -14.26 -6.88
C GLY A 315 17.40 -13.10 -7.39
N PHE A 316 17.23 -12.02 -6.62
CA PHE A 316 16.31 -10.94 -6.98
C PHE A 316 17.02 -9.58 -7.04
N GLY A 317 17.46 -9.20 -8.23
CA GLY A 317 18.12 -7.91 -8.50
C GLY A 317 17.13 -6.81 -8.92
N TYR A 318 16.08 -6.57 -8.13
CA TYR A 318 15.20 -5.42 -8.36
C TYR A 318 15.33 -4.44 -7.18
N ASN A 319 16.08 -3.36 -7.40
CA ASN A 319 16.12 -2.21 -6.50
C ASN A 319 14.90 -1.35 -6.85
N GLY A 320 13.84 -1.48 -6.06
CA GLY A 320 12.61 -0.71 -6.22
C GLY A 320 12.75 0.75 -5.79
N GLU A 321 13.48 1.54 -6.59
CA GLU A 321 13.44 3.01 -6.52
C GLU A 321 12.21 3.60 -7.23
#